data_AF-A0A377VYQ5-F1
#
_entry.id   AF-A0A377VYQ5-F1
#
_cell.length_a   1.000
_cell.length_b   1.000
_cell.length_c   1.000
_cell.angle_alpha   90.00
_cell.angle_beta   90.00
_cell.angle_gamma   90.00
#
_symmetry.space_group_name_H-M   'P 1'
#
loop_
_entity.id
_entity.type
_entity.pdbx_description
1 polymer ?
#
loop_
_entity_poly.entity_id
_entity_poly.type
_entity_poly.pdbx_seq_one_letter_code
_entity_poly.pdbx_strand_id
1 'polypeptide(L)' 'MVAHRLSMVTQADVILLFSDGQLREMGNHTQLLAQGGLYQRLWQHYQQAQHWVPGGTQEEVVENERQ' A
#
# COMPACT_ATOMS: atom_id res chain seq x y z
N MET A 1 7.26 14.46 12.34
CA MET A 1 8.36 13.75 11.66
C MET A 1 7.95 13.49 10.22
N VAL A 2 8.77 13.81 9.22
CA VAL A 2 8.47 13.45 7.82
C VAL A 2 9.19 12.13 7.54
N ALA A 3 8.44 11.05 7.31
CA ALA A 3 9.01 9.72 7.12
C ALA A 3 9.29 9.46 5.64
N HIS A 4 10.51 8.98 5.31
CA HIS A 4 10.88 8.54 3.97
C HIS A 4 10.55 7.06 3.70
N ARG A 5 10.16 6.31 4.75
CA ARG A 5 9.73 4.91 4.65
C ARG A 5 8.33 4.78 5.19
N LEU A 6 7.42 4.26 4.36
CA LEU A 6 6.01 4.09 4.73
C LEU A 6 5.83 3.08 5.88
N SER A 7 6.83 2.22 6.14
CA SER A 7 6.87 1.32 7.31
C SER A 7 6.92 2.03 8.66
N MET A 8 7.33 3.30 8.71
CA MET A 8 7.29 4.10 9.95
C MET A 8 5.93 4.80 10.14
N VAL A 9 5.18 5.00 9.05
CA VAL A 9 3.86 5.64 9.07
C VAL A 9 2.82 4.75 9.76
N THR A 10 2.98 3.42 9.70
CA THR A 10 2.06 2.48 10.33
C THR A 10 2.05 2.54 11.86
N GLN A 11 3.12 3.05 12.48
CA GLN A 11 3.27 3.20 13.93
C GLN A 11 2.92 4.59 14.43
N ALA A 12 2.53 5.51 13.55
CA ALA A 12 2.17 6.86 13.95
C ALA A 12 0.82 6.88 14.68
N ASP A 13 0.74 7.63 15.77
CA ASP A 13 -0.50 7.85 16.51
C ASP A 13 -1.55 8.59 15.66
N VAL A 14 -1.08 9.50 14.80
CA VAL A 14 -1.93 10.26 13.87
C VAL A 14 -1.20 10.40 12.53
N ILE A 15 -1.92 10.11 11.45
CA ILE A 15 -1.53 10.27 10.07
C ILE A 15 -2.44 11.33 9.46
N LEU A 16 -1.85 12.29 8.75
CA LEU A 16 -2.56 13.33 7.99
C LEU A 16 -2.26 13.12 6.50
N LEU A 17 -3.29 12.84 5.72
CA LEU A 17 -3.16 12.64 4.28
C LEU A 17 -3.58 13.91 3.55
N PHE A 18 -2.66 14.48 2.79
CA PHE A 18 -2.92 15.64 1.94
C PHE A 18 -2.99 15.22 0.47
N SER A 19 -3.95 15.79 -0.26
CA SER A 19 -4.03 15.74 -1.73
C SER A 19 -4.47 17.10 -2.24
N ASP A 20 -3.85 17.57 -3.32
CA ASP A 20 -4.17 18.87 -3.94
C ASP A 20 -4.04 20.05 -2.97
N GLY A 21 -3.10 19.97 -2.02
CA GLY A 21 -2.90 20.98 -0.99
C GLY A 21 -3.97 20.99 0.12
N GLN A 22 -4.89 20.03 0.14
CA GLN A 22 -5.96 19.93 1.13
C GLN A 22 -5.82 18.67 1.97
N LEU A 23 -6.20 18.76 3.26
CA LEU A 23 -6.32 17.60 4.13
C LEU A 23 -7.51 16.75 3.67
N ARG A 24 -7.25 15.51 3.26
CA ARG A 24 -8.28 14.57 2.80
C ARG A 24 -8.69 13.58 3.88
N GLU A 25 -7.72 13.07 4.63
CA GLU A 25 -7.96 12.05 5.65
C GLU A 25 -7.07 12.26 6.87
N MET A 26 -7.58 11.90 8.03
CA MET A 26 -6.88 12.00 9.31
C MET A 26 -7.28 10.85 10.23
N GLY A 27 -6.29 10.21 10.85
CA GLY A 27 -6.51 9.13 11.81
C GLY A 27 -5.26 8.28 11.97
N ASN A 28 -5.33 7.23 12.78
CA ASN A 28 -4.25 6.24 12.85
C ASN A 28 -4.33 5.24 11.68
N HIS A 29 -3.29 4.42 11.53
CA HIS A 29 -3.19 3.43 10.45
C HIS A 29 -4.45 2.55 10.33
N THR A 30 -4.88 1.95 11.44
CA THR A 30 -6.03 1.03 11.47
C THR A 30 -7.33 1.73 11.10
N GLN A 31 -7.55 2.93 11.62
CA GLN A 31 -8.73 3.74 11.33
C GLN A 31 -8.81 4.11 9.84
N LEU A 32 -7.70 4.53 9.25
CA LEU A 32 -7.65 4.93 7.85
C LEU A 32 -7.78 3.75 6.89
N LEU A 33 -7.29 2.56 7.26
CA LEU A 33 -7.57 1.33 6.52
C LEU A 33 -9.04 0.94 6.60
N ALA A 34 -9.66 1.01 7.79
CA ALA A 34 -11.07 0.68 7.95
C ALA A 34 -12.01 1.62 7.16
N GLN A 35 -11.59 2.86 6.91
CA GLN A 35 -12.34 3.83 6.10
C GLN A 35 -12.32 3.50 4.59
N GLY A 36 -11.39 2.66 4.12
CA GLY A 36 -11.33 2.23 2.73
C GLY A 36 -11.02 3.34 1.71
N GLY A 37 -10.49 4.48 2.16
CA GLY A 37 -10.34 5.68 1.34
C GLY A 37 -9.00 5.78 0.60
N LEU A 38 -8.44 6.99 0.53
CA LEU A 38 -7.24 7.27 -0.29
C LEU A 38 -5.99 6.63 0.34
N TYR A 39 -5.88 6.67 1.66
CA TYR A 39 -4.82 6.03 2.43
C TYR A 39 -4.72 4.54 2.15
N GLN A 40 -5.85 3.82 2.11
CA GLN A 40 -5.86 2.39 1.82
C GLN A 40 -5.28 2.09 0.43
N ARG A 41 -5.69 2.86 -0.59
CA ARG A 41 -5.15 2.70 -1.96
C ARG A 41 -3.66 2.95 -2.00
N LEU A 42 -3.18 4.02 -1.35
CA LEU A 42 -1.75 4.31 -1.24
C LEU A 42 -0.99 3.15 -0.57
N TRP A 43 -1.55 2.59 0.51
CA TRP A 43 -0.97 1.47 1.24
C TRP A 43 -0.88 0.20 0.39
N GLN A 44 -1.91 -0.11 -0.39
CA GLN A 44 -1.91 -1.25 -1.31
C GLN A 44 -0.82 -1.11 -2.39
N HIS A 45 -0.68 0.07 -2.99
CA HIS A 45 0.40 0.33 -3.95
C HIS A 45 1.79 0.21 -3.32
N TYR A 46 1.95 0.68 -2.08
CA TYR A 46 3.22 0.51 -1.36
C TYR A 46 3.56 -0.97 -1.15
N GLN A 47 2.60 -1.79 -0.72
CA GLN A 47 2.82 -3.24 -0.57
C GLN A 47 3.21 -3.89 -1.89
N GLN A 48 2.60 -3.46 -3.00
CA GLN A 48 2.93 -3.95 -4.34
C GLN A 48 4.37 -3.62 -4.75
N ALA A 49 4.79 -2.38 -4.54
CA ALA A 49 6.16 -1.98 -4.82
C ALA A 49 7.18 -2.68 -3.90
N GLN A 50 6.82 -2.98 -2.66
CA GLN A 50 7.71 -3.71 -1.73
C GLN A 50 7.90 -5.18 -2.12
N HIS A 51 6.91 -5.81 -2.76
CA HIS A 51 7.01 -7.20 -3.22
C HIS A 51 7.50 -7.34 -4.67
N TRP A 52 7.87 -6.25 -5.31
CA TRP A 52 8.38 -6.30 -6.67
C TRP A 52 9.75 -6.99 -6.70
N VAL A 53 9.77 -8.21 -7.24
CA VAL A 53 10.99 -8.96 -7.54
C VAL A 53 11.33 -8.74 -9.02
N PRO A 54 12.39 -7.99 -9.37
CA PRO A 54 12.86 -7.95 -10.75
C PRO A 54 13.34 -9.35 -11.15
N GLY A 55 12.65 -9.96 -12.12
CA GLY A 55 13.03 -11.26 -12.70
C GLY A 55 12.11 -12.45 -12.38
N GLY A 56 10.92 -12.24 -11.81
CA GLY A 56 9.91 -13.30 -11.73
C GLY A 56 9.33 -13.61 -13.11
N THR A 57 9.90 -14.59 -13.81
CA THR A 57 9.32 -15.14 -15.05
C THR A 57 7.91 -15.63 -14.75
N GLN A 58 6.91 -15.07 -15.43
CA GLN A 58 5.56 -15.64 -15.51
C GLN A 58 5.62 -16.86 -16.44
N GLU A 59 6.17 -17.98 -15.98
CA GLU A 59 6.05 -19.28 -16.65
C GLU A 59 5.72 -20.31 -15.57
N GLU A 60 4.45 -20.71 -15.53
CA GLU A 60 3.92 -22.05 -15.17
C GLU A 60 2.47 -21.95 -14.70
N VAL A 61 1.54 -21.71 -15.62
CA VAL A 61 0.14 -22.17 -15.51
C VAL A 61 -0.50 -22.32 -16.89
N VAL A 62 0.18 -22.94 -17.85
CA VAL A 62 -0.49 -23.48 -19.06
C VAL A 62 0.25 -24.72 -19.55
N GLU A 63 0.01 -25.87 -18.93
CA GLU A 63 -0.06 -27.16 -19.63
C GLU A 63 -0.60 -28.21 -18.65
N ASN A 64 -1.91 -28.18 -18.40
CA ASN A 64 -2.60 -29.39 -17.94
C ASN A 64 -3.46 -29.88 -19.10
N GLU A 65 -2.78 -30.28 -20.17
CA GLU A 65 -3.36 -31.10 -21.23
C GLU A 65 -2.83 -32.53 -21.10
N ARG A 66 -3.73 -33.40 -20.60
CA ARG A 66 -3.96 -34.74 -21.13
C ARG A 66 -2.72 -35.63 -21.29
N GLN A 67 -2.40 -36.37 -20.24
CA GLN A 67 -2.18 -37.81 -20.34
C GLN A 67 -2.95 -38.54 -19.24
#